data_AF-A0A2V8ZSE1-F1
#
_entry.id   AF-A0A2V8ZSE1-F1
#
_cell.length_a   1.000
_cell.length_b   1.000
_cell.length_c   1.000
_cell.angle_alpha   90.00
_cell.angle_beta   90.00
_cell.angle_gamma   90.00
#
_symmetry.space_group_name_H-M   'P 1'
#
loop_
_entity.id
_entity.type
_entity.pdbx_description
1 polymer ?
#
loop_
_entity_poly.entity_id
_entity_poly.type
_entity_poly.pdbx_seq_one_letter_code
_entity_poly.pdbx_strand_id
1 'polypeptide(L)'
;MLPPRTTVTGAVGSMVNACTDCHIGANYTTGYPTTDCYGCHQTYFINAQTYGTNVPNHVTANYPTTCVSCHTTWVTTAWLGAVFNHTYFRIPHNGSSCSDCHINSTNYAIFSCISACHTGNSPHTNQTNTNSQHGGVSGYTYNATICVNCHKG
;
A
#
# COMPACT_ATOMS: atom_id res chain seq x y z
N MET A 1 -3.54 -7.18 -28.57
CA MET A 1 -2.84 -6.30 -27.62
C MET A 1 -2.55 -5.01 -28.35
N LEU A 2 -3.26 -3.92 -28.04
CA LEU A 2 -3.03 -2.65 -28.73
C LEU A 2 -1.68 -2.07 -28.27
N PRO A 3 -0.84 -1.57 -29.20
CA PRO A 3 0.47 -1.02 -28.86
C PRO A 3 0.34 0.28 -28.03
N PRO A 4 1.28 0.55 -27.11
CA PRO A 4 1.31 1.79 -26.36
C PRO A 4 1.47 2.98 -27.32
N ARG A 5 0.58 3.98 -27.23
CA ARG A 5 0.74 5.24 -27.97
C ARG A 5 1.92 6.02 -27.39
N THR A 6 2.91 6.27 -28.23
CA THR A 6 4.26 6.77 -27.90
C THR A 6 4.34 8.27 -27.59
N THR A 7 3.27 8.91 -27.13
CA THR A 7 3.33 10.35 -26.83
C THR A 7 2.40 10.75 -25.70
N VAL A 8 2.81 10.48 -24.45
CA VAL A 8 2.50 11.39 -23.34
C VAL A 8 3.70 11.47 -22.41
N THR A 9 4.49 12.53 -22.56
CA THR A 9 5.57 12.89 -21.65
C THR A 9 4.97 13.61 -20.44
N GLY A 10 5.13 13.03 -19.25
CA GLY A 10 4.87 13.68 -17.96
C GLY A 10 3.59 13.20 -17.26
N ALA A 11 3.78 12.79 -16.00
CA ALA A 11 2.78 12.49 -14.96
C ALA A 11 1.47 11.85 -15.44
N VAL A 12 1.38 10.51 -15.34
CA VAL A 12 0.15 9.70 -15.49
C VAL A 12 -0.83 10.35 -16.48
N GLY A 13 -0.39 10.40 -17.74
CA GLY A 13 -0.98 11.25 -18.76
C GLY A 13 -2.49 11.08 -18.91
N SER A 14 -3.15 12.15 -19.38
CA SER A 14 -4.57 12.11 -19.77
C SER A 14 -4.81 10.95 -20.76
N MET A 15 -5.58 9.96 -20.31
CA MET A 15 -6.11 8.89 -21.13
C MET A 15 -7.05 9.53 -22.17
N VAL A 16 -6.56 9.78 -23.39
CA VAL A 16 -7.45 10.00 -24.53
C VAL A 16 -7.87 8.62 -25.01
N ASN A 17 -8.93 8.08 -24.42
CA ASN A 17 -9.46 6.78 -24.82
C ASN A 17 -10.30 6.99 -26.07
N ALA A 18 -9.96 6.30 -27.15
CA ALA A 18 -10.93 6.13 -28.22
C ALA A 18 -12.12 5.36 -27.65
N CYS A 19 -13.34 5.62 -28.15
CA CYS A 19 -14.53 4.91 -27.67
C CYS A 19 -14.35 3.38 -27.77
N THR A 20 -13.63 2.92 -28.79
CA THR A 20 -13.28 1.51 -29.03
C THR A 20 -12.37 0.90 -27.96
N ASP A 21 -11.66 1.70 -27.18
CA ASP A 21 -10.78 1.21 -26.11
C ASP A 21 -11.59 0.66 -24.93
N CYS A 22 -12.83 1.14 -24.75
CA CYS A 22 -13.79 0.62 -23.77
C CYS A 22 -14.93 -0.19 -24.42
N HIS A 23 -15.25 0.08 -25.68
CA HIS A 23 -16.35 -0.55 -26.42
C HIS A 23 -15.84 -1.57 -27.45
N ILE A 24 -15.39 -2.72 -26.94
CA ILE A 24 -14.87 -3.82 -27.76
C ILE A 24 -15.96 -4.36 -28.69
N GLY A 25 -15.62 -4.60 -29.96
CA GLY A 25 -16.56 -5.12 -30.96
C GLY A 25 -17.65 -4.12 -31.36
N ALA A 26 -17.41 -2.81 -31.18
CA ALA A 26 -18.38 -1.74 -31.44
C ALA A 26 -19.69 -1.87 -30.63
N ASN A 27 -19.64 -2.54 -29.47
CA ASN A 27 -20.77 -2.62 -28.56
C ASN A 27 -20.76 -1.42 -27.59
N TYR A 28 -21.63 -0.45 -27.87
CA TYR A 28 -21.79 0.78 -27.08
C TYR A 28 -22.94 0.71 -26.05
N THR A 29 -23.59 -0.44 -25.92
CA THR A 29 -24.80 -0.61 -25.10
C THR A 29 -24.52 -1.20 -23.72
N THR A 30 -23.50 -2.05 -23.62
CA THR A 30 -22.93 -2.48 -22.34
C THR A 30 -21.87 -1.47 -21.93
N GLY A 31 -22.25 -0.49 -21.11
CA GLY A 31 -21.29 0.41 -20.50
C GLY A 31 -20.30 -0.40 -19.68
N TYR A 32 -19.02 -0.39 -20.04
CA TYR A 32 -17.98 -0.61 -19.05
C TYR A 32 -18.03 0.61 -18.15
N PRO A 33 -18.52 0.51 -16.89
CA PRO A 33 -18.40 1.63 -15.99
C PRO A 33 -16.90 1.90 -15.87
N THR A 34 -16.53 3.16 -15.96
CA THR A 34 -15.16 3.69 -15.99
C THR A 34 -14.43 3.50 -14.64
N THR A 35 -14.55 2.31 -14.05
CA THR A 35 -14.05 1.93 -12.73
C THR A 35 -13.16 0.68 -12.76
N ASP A 36 -13.04 -0.02 -13.90
CA ASP A 36 -12.07 -1.12 -14.04
C ASP A 36 -10.66 -0.56 -14.29
N CYS A 37 -10.10 0.04 -13.25
CA CYS A 37 -8.75 0.60 -13.28
C CYS A 37 -7.72 -0.49 -13.59
N TYR A 38 -7.85 -1.67 -12.98
CA TYR A 38 -6.87 -2.74 -13.14
C TYR A 38 -6.91 -3.36 -14.54
N GLY A 39 -8.09 -3.55 -15.14
CA GLY A 39 -8.23 -4.11 -16.48
C GLY A 39 -7.46 -3.31 -17.54
N CYS A 40 -7.45 -1.97 -17.44
CA CYS A 40 -6.66 -1.12 -18.35
C CYS A 40 -5.23 -0.85 -17.86
N HIS A 41 -5.01 -0.74 -16.54
CA HIS A 41 -3.74 -0.33 -15.95
C HIS A 41 -2.97 -1.47 -15.25
N GLN A 42 -3.21 -2.72 -15.65
CA GLN A 42 -2.52 -3.90 -15.09
C GLN A 42 -0.99 -3.74 -15.15
N THR A 43 -0.44 -3.24 -16.25
CA THR A 43 1.01 -3.00 -16.40
C THR A 43 1.51 -1.98 -15.38
N TYR A 44 0.75 -0.91 -15.10
CA TYR A 44 1.12 0.07 -14.07
C TYR A 44 1.05 -0.54 -12.67
N PHE A 45 0.05 -1.37 -12.38
CA PHE A 45 -0.06 -2.08 -11.10
C PHE A 45 1.16 -2.99 -10.85
N ILE A 46 1.55 -3.78 -11.86
CA ILE A 46 2.67 -4.75 -11.76
C ILE A 46 4.02 -4.03 -11.67
N ASN A 47 4.18 -2.90 -12.37
CA ASN A 47 5.45 -2.18 -12.49
C ASN A 47 5.51 -0.90 -11.64
N ALA A 48 4.65 -0.75 -10.64
CA ALA A 48 4.47 0.51 -9.90
C ALA A 48 5.79 1.15 -9.41
N GLN A 49 6.73 0.34 -8.95
CA GLN A 49 8.07 0.75 -8.49
C GLN A 49 8.93 1.48 -9.54
N THR A 50 8.64 1.35 -10.84
CA THR A 50 9.40 2.07 -11.89
C THR A 50 8.98 3.53 -12.02
N TYR A 51 7.85 3.91 -11.42
CA TYR A 51 7.24 5.23 -11.54
C TYR A 51 7.54 6.15 -10.35
N GLY A 52 8.30 5.69 -9.34
CA GLY A 52 8.77 6.53 -8.23
C GLY A 52 9.51 5.75 -7.15
N THR A 53 10.41 6.42 -6.42
CA THR A 53 11.28 5.80 -5.41
C THR A 53 10.55 5.36 -4.14
N ASN A 54 9.36 5.91 -3.87
CA ASN A 54 8.53 5.62 -2.69
C ASN A 54 7.21 4.92 -3.06
N VAL A 55 7.15 4.27 -4.22
CA VAL A 55 5.94 3.56 -4.67
C VAL A 55 6.07 2.08 -4.27
N PRO A 56 5.17 1.54 -3.41
CA PRO A 56 5.24 0.16 -3.00
C PRO A 56 4.95 -0.80 -4.17
N ASN A 57 5.57 -1.98 -4.14
CA ASN A 57 5.25 -3.05 -5.08
C ASN A 57 3.88 -3.67 -4.73
N HIS A 58 2.86 -3.37 -5.54
CA HIS A 58 1.49 -3.83 -5.28
C HIS A 58 1.33 -5.36 -5.33
N VAL A 59 2.12 -6.04 -6.18
CA VAL A 59 2.05 -7.50 -6.35
C VAL A 59 2.65 -8.20 -5.14
N THR A 60 3.88 -7.84 -4.76
CA THR A 60 4.56 -8.45 -3.60
C THR A 60 3.86 -8.10 -2.28
N ALA A 61 3.28 -6.90 -2.17
CA ALA A 61 2.47 -6.50 -1.02
C ALA A 61 1.04 -7.07 -1.03
N ASN A 62 0.66 -7.81 -2.07
CA ASN A 62 -0.64 -8.48 -2.20
C ASN A 62 -1.84 -7.52 -2.11
N TYR A 63 -1.69 -6.29 -2.62
CA TYR A 63 -2.75 -5.28 -2.59
C TYR A 63 -3.92 -5.65 -3.53
N PRO A 64 -5.15 -5.23 -3.18
CA PRO A 64 -6.31 -5.51 -4.02
C PRO A 64 -6.26 -4.70 -5.32
N THR A 65 -6.91 -5.21 -6.36
CA THR A 65 -7.06 -4.53 -7.66
C THR A 65 -8.11 -3.42 -7.65
N THR A 66 -8.79 -3.21 -6.51
CA THR A 66 -9.74 -2.13 -6.29
C THR A 66 -9.01 -0.81 -6.01
N CYS A 67 -8.40 -0.21 -7.05
CA CYS A 67 -7.50 0.94 -6.92
C CYS A 67 -8.07 2.11 -6.10
N VAL A 68 -9.38 2.33 -6.20
CA VAL A 68 -10.10 3.42 -5.51
C VAL A 68 -10.15 3.29 -3.99
N SER A 69 -9.75 2.14 -3.43
CA SER A 69 -9.61 2.00 -1.97
C SER A 69 -8.47 2.84 -1.41
N CYS A 70 -7.48 3.19 -2.25
CA CYS A 70 -6.27 3.89 -1.83
C CYS A 70 -6.01 5.16 -2.65
N HIS A 71 -6.33 5.16 -3.94
CA HIS A 71 -6.10 6.28 -4.86
C HIS A 71 -7.38 7.04 -5.17
N THR A 72 -7.29 8.37 -5.23
CA THR A 72 -8.43 9.19 -5.69
C THR A 72 -8.40 9.36 -7.21
N THR A 73 -9.58 9.37 -7.84
CA THR A 73 -9.73 9.27 -9.30
C THR A 73 -9.76 10.62 -10.03
N TRP A 74 -9.78 11.74 -9.31
CA TRP A 74 -10.11 13.06 -9.88
C TRP A 74 -8.92 13.99 -10.06
N VAL A 75 -7.71 13.58 -9.71
CA VAL A 75 -6.50 14.41 -9.84
C VAL A 75 -5.44 13.62 -10.60
N THR A 76 -4.86 14.20 -11.66
CA THR A 76 -3.77 13.57 -12.43
C THR A 76 -2.53 13.28 -11.59
N THR A 77 -2.35 14.00 -10.48
CA THR A 77 -1.33 13.75 -9.46
C THR A 77 -1.81 12.87 -8.29
N ALA A 78 -3.10 12.54 -8.16
CA ALA A 78 -3.60 11.69 -7.08
C ALA A 78 -3.08 10.24 -7.16
N TRP A 79 -2.63 9.80 -8.33
CA TRP A 79 -1.90 8.54 -8.48
C TRP A 79 -0.50 8.59 -7.84
N LEU A 80 0.04 9.78 -7.55
CA LEU A 80 1.30 9.97 -6.81
C LEU A 80 1.12 9.90 -5.29
N GLY A 81 -0.13 9.86 -4.78
CA GLY A 81 -0.42 9.81 -3.35
C GLY A 81 -1.59 8.89 -3.01
N ALA A 82 -1.28 7.70 -2.48
CA ALA A 82 -2.27 6.82 -1.86
C ALA A 82 -2.48 7.19 -0.38
N VAL A 83 -3.70 7.01 0.11
CA VAL A 83 -3.99 7.11 1.55
C VAL A 83 -3.84 5.73 2.19
N PHE A 84 -2.91 5.58 3.12
CA PHE A 84 -2.75 4.39 3.94
C PHE A 84 -3.30 4.65 5.34
N ASN A 85 -4.42 4.02 5.67
CA ASN A 85 -5.03 4.16 6.98
C ASN A 85 -4.54 3.06 7.94
N HIS A 86 -3.88 3.46 9.02
CA HIS A 86 -3.53 2.55 10.10
C HIS A 86 -4.59 2.66 11.20
N THR A 87 -5.61 1.81 11.12
CA THR A 87 -6.72 1.78 12.09
C THR A 87 -6.36 1.06 13.39
N TYR A 88 -5.26 0.31 13.39
CA TYR A 88 -4.77 -0.45 14.55
C TYR A 88 -3.73 0.31 15.37
N PHE A 89 -3.09 1.33 14.79
CA PHE A 89 -2.03 2.07 15.47
C PHE A 89 -2.06 3.52 15.01
N ARG A 90 -2.32 4.45 15.94
CA ARG A 90 -2.30 5.88 15.62
C ARG A 90 -0.93 6.34 15.11
N ILE A 91 -0.96 6.97 13.94
CA ILE A 91 0.19 7.58 13.26
C ILE A 91 -0.08 9.07 12.96
N PRO A 92 1.00 9.87 12.79
CA PRO A 92 2.40 9.48 12.90
C PRO A 92 2.83 9.32 14.35
N HIS A 93 3.42 8.17 14.69
CA HIS A 93 3.94 7.94 16.04
C HIS A 93 5.32 8.60 16.13
N ASN A 94 5.42 9.70 16.88
CA ASN A 94 6.67 10.46 17.02
C ASN A 94 7.26 10.94 15.67
N GLY A 95 6.42 11.32 14.70
CA GLY A 95 6.87 11.80 13.38
C GLY A 95 7.49 10.73 12.48
N SER A 96 7.24 9.45 12.76
CA SER A 96 7.74 8.30 11.99
C SER A 96 7.36 8.30 10.50
N SER A 97 8.29 7.85 9.67
CA SER A 97 8.18 7.53 8.25
C SER A 97 7.71 6.08 8.02
N CYS A 98 7.24 5.74 6.83
CA CYS A 98 6.81 4.36 6.50
C CYS A 98 7.93 3.33 6.73
N SER A 99 9.16 3.66 6.31
CA SER A 99 10.33 2.80 6.42
C SER A 99 10.80 2.57 7.86
N ASP A 100 10.37 3.40 8.80
CA ASP A 100 10.75 3.27 10.21
C ASP A 100 10.07 2.06 10.86
N CYS A 101 8.95 1.60 10.30
CA CYS A 101 8.22 0.42 10.74
C CYS A 101 8.20 -0.68 9.68
N HIS A 102 7.98 -0.35 8.41
CA HIS A 102 7.92 -1.31 7.31
C HIS A 102 9.32 -1.60 6.77
N ILE A 103 10.01 -2.50 7.46
CA ILE A 103 11.44 -2.81 7.26
C ILE A 103 11.77 -3.47 5.91
N ASN A 104 10.78 -3.82 5.10
CA ASN A 104 10.99 -4.36 3.76
C ASN A 104 10.37 -3.43 2.71
N SER A 105 11.23 -2.80 1.90
CA SER A 105 10.85 -1.86 0.84
C SER A 105 10.02 -2.49 -0.29
N THR A 106 10.04 -3.82 -0.42
CA THR A 106 9.27 -4.57 -1.41
C THR A 106 7.99 -5.19 -0.84
N ASN A 107 7.88 -5.31 0.48
CA ASN A 107 6.75 -5.93 1.15
C ASN A 107 6.43 -5.22 2.48
N TYR A 108 5.52 -4.26 2.42
CA TYR A 108 5.11 -3.49 3.60
C TYR A 108 4.28 -4.30 4.60
N ALA A 109 3.86 -5.54 4.29
CA ALA A 109 3.29 -6.42 5.31
C ALA A 109 4.36 -6.90 6.31
N ILE A 110 5.64 -6.78 5.97
CA ILE A 110 6.76 -7.07 6.87
C ILE A 110 7.11 -5.78 7.62
N PHE A 111 6.79 -5.74 8.91
CA PHE A 111 7.04 -4.60 9.76
C PHE A 111 7.63 -5.02 11.11
N SER A 112 8.30 -4.08 11.78
CA SER A 112 8.78 -4.23 13.15
C SER A 112 8.87 -2.86 13.81
N CYS A 113 8.19 -2.71 14.96
CA CYS A 113 8.42 -1.58 15.88
C CYS A 113 9.48 -1.94 16.95
N ILE A 114 9.78 -3.23 17.11
CA ILE A 114 10.70 -3.79 18.10
C ILE A 114 12.15 -3.47 17.73
N SER A 115 12.49 -3.47 16.44
CA SER A 115 13.89 -3.34 16.00
C SER A 115 14.38 -1.89 15.95
N ALA A 116 13.47 -0.93 15.76
CA ALA A 116 13.81 0.47 15.54
C ALA A 116 13.61 1.35 16.79
N CYS A 117 12.50 1.17 17.53
CA CYS A 117 12.11 2.11 18.58
C CYS A 117 11.78 1.46 19.93
N HIS A 118 11.24 0.23 19.95
CA HIS A 118 11.00 -0.52 21.18
C HIS A 118 12.23 -1.35 21.57
N THR A 119 13.34 -0.63 21.75
CA THR A 119 14.62 -1.14 22.23
C THR A 119 15.13 -0.28 23.39
N GLY A 120 16.17 -0.75 24.09
CA GLY A 120 16.96 0.11 24.98
C GLY A 120 16.19 0.57 26.21
N ASN A 121 15.84 1.85 26.28
CA ASN A 121 15.14 2.49 27.41
C ASN A 121 13.61 2.68 27.19
N SER A 122 13.05 2.18 26.08
CA SER A 122 11.61 2.16 25.85
C SER A 122 10.89 1.27 26.89
N PRO A 123 9.64 1.53 27.31
CA PRO A 123 8.90 0.65 28.24
C PRO A 123 8.84 -0.85 27.83
N HIS A 124 9.12 -1.16 26.57
CA HIS A 124 9.27 -2.51 26.02
C HIS A 124 10.74 -2.76 25.62
N THR A 125 11.66 -2.56 26.56
CA THR A 125 13.11 -2.48 26.32
C THR A 125 13.71 -3.67 25.57
N ASN A 126 13.23 -4.89 25.86
CA ASN A 126 13.68 -6.15 25.26
C ASN A 126 12.68 -7.29 25.58
N GLN A 127 12.94 -8.45 24.97
CA GLN A 127 12.07 -9.62 25.17
C GLN A 127 12.02 -10.09 26.63
N THR A 128 13.14 -10.13 27.35
CA THR A 128 13.16 -10.61 28.74
C THR A 128 12.25 -9.76 29.65
N ASN A 129 12.37 -8.44 29.53
CA ASN A 129 11.53 -7.50 30.26
C ASN A 129 10.07 -7.59 29.81
N THR A 130 9.80 -7.67 28.50
CA THR A 130 8.43 -7.74 28.00
C THR A 130 7.75 -9.05 28.40
N ASN A 131 8.46 -10.19 28.31
CA ASN A 131 7.97 -11.50 28.73
C ASN A 131 7.59 -11.52 30.21
N SER A 132 8.34 -10.85 31.09
CA SER A 132 8.01 -10.82 32.52
C SER A 132 6.71 -10.06 32.82
N GLN A 133 6.35 -9.09 31.97
CA GLN A 133 5.09 -8.35 32.08
C GLN A 133 3.89 -9.05 31.41
N HIS A 134 4.15 -9.99 30.50
CA HIS A 134 3.11 -10.71 29.75
C HIS A 134 2.94 -12.17 30.21
N GLY A 135 3.44 -12.50 31.40
CA GLY A 135 3.30 -13.83 31.99
C GLY A 135 1.83 -14.22 32.13
N GLY A 136 1.44 -15.33 31.49
CA GLY A 136 0.08 -15.86 31.54
C GLY A 136 -0.91 -15.26 30.54
N VAL A 137 -0.47 -14.33 29.68
CA VAL A 137 -1.31 -13.82 28.58
C VAL A 137 -1.42 -14.89 27.49
N SER A 138 -2.60 -15.48 27.33
CA SER A 138 -2.85 -16.50 26.31
C SER A 138 -2.59 -15.94 24.89
N GLY A 139 -1.83 -16.69 24.09
CA GLY A 139 -1.49 -16.30 22.72
C GLY A 139 -0.37 -15.25 22.59
N TYR A 140 0.20 -14.78 23.71
CA TYR A 140 1.34 -13.88 23.68
C TYR A 140 2.59 -14.59 23.12
N THR A 141 3.23 -13.95 22.14
CA THR A 141 4.62 -14.17 21.78
C THR A 141 5.24 -12.81 21.47
N TYR A 142 6.53 -12.65 21.74
CA TYR A 142 7.24 -11.40 21.48
C TYR A 142 7.49 -11.24 19.97
N ASN A 143 6.50 -10.67 19.29
CA ASN A 143 6.50 -10.48 17.85
C ASN A 143 5.62 -9.26 17.51
N ALA A 144 6.08 -8.39 16.61
CA ALA A 144 5.38 -7.17 16.23
C ALA A 144 3.93 -7.43 15.74
N THR A 145 3.69 -8.52 15.02
CA THR A 145 2.36 -8.94 14.56
C THR A 145 1.43 -9.28 15.73
N ILE A 146 1.94 -9.91 16.79
CA ILE A 146 1.14 -10.22 17.98
C ILE A 146 0.91 -8.95 18.80
N CYS A 147 1.91 -8.06 18.89
CA CYS A 147 1.77 -6.80 19.60
C CYS A 147 0.62 -5.94 19.04
N VAL A 148 0.50 -5.78 17.71
CA VAL A 148 -0.58 -4.98 17.10
C VAL A 148 -1.98 -5.59 17.26
N ASN A 149 -2.08 -6.90 17.49
CA ASN A 149 -3.36 -7.55 17.74
C ASN A 149 -3.92 -7.19 19.12
N CYS A 150 -3.05 -6.98 20.11
CA CYS A 150 -3.42 -6.70 21.49
C CYS A 150 -3.34 -5.21 21.86
N HIS A 151 -2.37 -4.47 21.31
CA HIS A 151 -2.10 -3.06 21.61
C HIS A 151 -2.55 -2.16 20.45
N LYS A 152 -3.87 -2.01 20.32
CA LYS A 152 -4.48 -1.09 19.36
C LYS A 152 -4.56 0.32 19.95
N GLY A 153 -4.20 1.36 19.19
CA GLY A 153 -4.12 2.75 19.68
C GLY A 153 -4.78 3.79 18.80
#